data_AF-A0A959HIM3-F1
#
_entry.id   AF-A0A959HIM3-F1
#
_cell.length_a   1.000
_cell.length_b   1.000
_cell.length_c   1.000
_cell.angle_alpha   90.00
_cell.angle_beta   90.00
_cell.angle_gamma   90.00
#
_symmetry.space_group_name_H-M   'P 1'
#
loop_
_entity.id
_entity.type
_entity.pdbx_description
1 polymer ?
#
loop_
_entity_poly.entity_id
_entity_poly.type
_entity_poly.pdbx_seq_one_letter_code
_entity_poly.pdbx_strand_id
1 'polypeptide(L)'
;MESPKLTGNNLYADLNLEGLLKKIWEKKILFAASVVLCVGIAYIYAKIVPPLYAVKTTLLIDSSGNSRKLGDSKYVEGGVGLIDMEKNLSNEMGILKSYSLLEKTVKDLDFQVAYYIGKWYKEREAYGYFPFEVDLVDTSAQLYGARFYVEILSDQRFRLSVAAKEFEVSNPATGTNRMVERDFEFSDVFFFGKEVVHDYFHFIVKKPDYKVVLADFEGQELSFQI
;
A
#
# COMPACT_ATOMS: atom_id res chain seq x y z
N MET A 1 63.16 -40.63 -27.92
CA MET A 1 62.90 -39.18 -27.88
C MET A 1 61.40 -38.99 -27.98
N GLU A 2 60.75 -38.94 -26.83
CA GLU A 2 59.35 -38.53 -26.68
C GLU A 2 59.28 -36.99 -26.74
N SER A 3 58.25 -36.47 -27.40
CA SER A 3 57.73 -35.12 -27.10
C SER A 3 56.21 -35.17 -27.21
N PRO A 4 55.48 -34.86 -26.12
CA PRO A 4 54.03 -35.04 -26.03
C PRO A 4 53.30 -33.82 -26.59
N LYS A 5 52.26 -34.03 -27.40
CA LYS A 5 51.35 -32.95 -27.82
C LYS A 5 50.26 -32.74 -26.77
N LEU A 6 50.60 -31.81 -25.86
CA LEU A 6 49.78 -30.81 -25.17
C LEU A 6 48.26 -31.07 -25.10
N THR A 7 47.83 -31.46 -23.91
CA THR A 7 46.46 -31.31 -23.38
C THR A 7 46.10 -29.83 -23.32
N GLY A 8 45.32 -29.35 -24.30
CA GLY A 8 44.65 -28.05 -24.25
C GLY A 8 43.23 -28.23 -23.73
N ASN A 9 43.00 -27.92 -22.45
CA ASN A 9 41.66 -27.79 -21.89
C ASN A 9 40.94 -26.61 -22.56
N ASN A 10 40.13 -26.89 -23.59
CA ASN A 10 39.14 -25.94 -24.08
C ASN A 10 37.94 -25.97 -23.14
N LEU A 11 37.94 -25.05 -22.18
CA LEU A 11 36.86 -24.78 -21.21
C LEU A 11 35.69 -23.99 -21.81
N TYR A 12 35.68 -23.76 -23.13
CA TYR A 12 34.51 -23.29 -23.84
C TYR A 12 33.76 -24.52 -24.32
N ALA A 13 32.72 -24.89 -23.59
CA ALA A 13 31.74 -25.86 -24.07
C ALA A 13 31.29 -25.41 -25.46
N ASP A 14 31.67 -26.17 -26.50
CA ASP A 14 31.15 -25.99 -27.85
C ASP A 14 29.62 -26.14 -27.76
N LEU A 15 28.92 -25.00 -27.68
CA LEU A 15 27.47 -24.94 -27.70
C LEU A 15 27.02 -25.31 -29.11
N ASN A 16 26.86 -26.61 -29.33
CA ASN A 16 26.52 -27.17 -30.63
C ASN A 16 25.03 -26.94 -30.93
N LEU A 17 24.72 -25.75 -31.46
CA LEU A 17 23.36 -25.23 -31.69
C LEU A 17 22.50 -26.16 -32.56
N GLU A 18 23.12 -26.79 -33.56
CA GLU A 18 22.46 -27.68 -34.50
C GLU A 18 21.95 -28.95 -33.80
N GLY A 19 22.73 -29.49 -32.86
CA GLY A 19 22.33 -30.62 -32.03
C GLY A 19 21.17 -30.30 -31.09
N LEU A 20 21.12 -29.08 -30.56
CA LEU A 20 20.02 -28.62 -29.70
C LEU A 20 18.71 -28.46 -30.48
N LEU A 21 18.76 -27.85 -31.66
CA LEU A 21 17.60 -27.66 -32.55
C LEU A 21 16.98 -29.00 -32.96
N LYS A 22 17.82 -29.97 -33.34
CA LYS A 22 17.36 -31.30 -33.73
C LYS A 22 16.64 -32.01 -32.58
N LYS A 23 17.17 -31.87 -31.36
CA LYS A 23 16.59 -32.45 -30.14
C LYS A 23 15.25 -31.80 -29.76
N ILE A 24 15.08 -30.49 -29.99
CA ILE A 24 13.81 -29.78 -29.82
C ILE A 24 12.77 -30.30 -30.84
N TRP A 25 13.18 -30.51 -32.10
CA TRP A 25 12.28 -31.01 -33.14
C TRP A 25 11.80 -32.44 -32.86
N GLU A 26 12.68 -33.31 -32.36
CA GLU A 26 12.33 -34.67 -31.94
C GLU A 26 11.31 -34.69 -30.79
N LYS A 27 11.36 -33.71 -29.89
CA LYS A 27 10.45 -33.59 -28.73
C LYS A 27 9.46 -32.43 -28.87
N LYS A 28 9.06 -32.10 -30.10
CA LYS A 28 8.18 -30.95 -30.42
C LYS A 28 6.92 -30.83 -29.56
N ILE A 29 6.28 -31.94 -29.19
CA ILE A 29 5.07 -31.94 -28.36
C ILE A 29 5.37 -31.52 -26.92
N LEU A 30 6.45 -32.06 -26.32
CA LEU A 30 6.86 -31.71 -24.96
C LEU A 30 7.34 -30.27 -24.88
N PHE A 31 8.05 -29.80 -25.92
CA PHE A 31 8.47 -28.41 -26.03
C PHE A 31 7.28 -27.46 -26.20
N ALA A 32 6.31 -27.79 -27.08
CA ALA A 32 5.10 -27.00 -27.20
C ALA A 32 4.29 -26.97 -25.90
N ALA A 33 4.18 -28.11 -25.20
CA ALA A 33 3.50 -28.20 -23.92
C ALA A 33 4.18 -27.35 -22.84
N SER A 34 5.51 -27.33 -22.76
CA SER A 34 6.23 -26.50 -21.79
C SER A 34 6.10 -25.01 -22.09
N VAL A 35 6.07 -24.61 -23.36
CA VAL A 35 5.82 -23.22 -23.78
C VAL A 35 4.41 -22.80 -23.36
N VAL A 36 3.39 -23.62 -23.65
CA VAL A 36 2.01 -23.32 -23.24
C VAL A 36 1.88 -23.24 -21.73
N LEU A 37 2.52 -24.15 -20.99
CA LEU A 37 2.54 -24.13 -19.53
C LEU A 37 3.20 -22.85 -18.99
N CYS A 38 4.34 -22.44 -19.54
CA CYS A 38 5.06 -21.24 -19.13
C CYS A 38 4.24 -19.97 -19.40
N VAL A 39 3.63 -19.86 -20.58
CA VAL A 39 2.73 -18.74 -20.93
C VAL A 39 1.49 -18.72 -20.02
N GLY A 40 0.92 -19.89 -19.72
CA GLY A 40 -0.19 -20.02 -18.79
C GLY A 40 0.16 -19.53 -17.38
N ILE A 41 1.31 -19.95 -16.85
CA ILE A 41 1.81 -19.47 -15.55
C ILE A 41 2.08 -17.96 -15.59
N ALA A 42 2.72 -17.46 -16.64
CA ALA A 42 2.99 -16.02 -16.80
C ALA A 42 1.70 -15.20 -16.87
N TYR A 43 0.67 -15.69 -17.56
CA TYR A 43 -0.64 -15.05 -17.63
C TYR A 43 -1.34 -15.02 -16.27
N ILE A 44 -1.33 -16.13 -15.54
CA ILE A 44 -1.89 -16.22 -14.19
C ILE A 44 -1.14 -15.27 -13.24
N TYR A 45 0.19 -15.27 -13.30
CA TYR A 45 1.03 -14.39 -12.51
C TYR A 45 0.73 -12.91 -12.78
N ALA A 46 0.67 -12.51 -14.05
CA ALA A 46 0.34 -11.14 -14.44
C ALA A 46 -1.08 -10.69 -14.02
N LYS A 47 -2.00 -11.64 -13.80
CA LYS A 47 -3.35 -11.37 -13.29
C LYS A 47 -3.44 -11.25 -11.78
N ILE A 48 -2.53 -11.88 -11.04
CA ILE A 48 -2.53 -11.90 -9.57
C ILE A 48 -1.74 -10.73 -9.00
N VAL A 49 -0.62 -10.36 -9.62
CA VAL A 49 0.29 -9.35 -9.05
C VAL A 49 -0.33 -7.95 -9.14
N PRO A 50 -0.45 -7.22 -8.01
CA PRO A 50 -0.95 -5.85 -8.01
C PRO A 50 0.06 -4.89 -8.66
N PRO A 51 -0.38 -3.87 -9.42
CA PRO A 51 0.50 -2.89 -10.01
C PRO A 51 1.18 -2.01 -8.95
N LEU A 52 2.50 -1.84 -9.05
CA LEU A 52 3.24 -0.89 -8.21
C LEU A 52 3.15 0.51 -8.82
N TYR A 53 2.61 1.46 -8.06
CA TYR A 53 2.50 2.85 -8.46
C TYR A 53 3.59 3.70 -7.81
N ALA A 54 4.28 4.52 -8.60
CA ALA A 54 5.27 5.48 -8.11
C ALA A 54 4.79 6.91 -8.42
N VAL A 55 4.70 7.75 -7.39
CA VAL A 55 4.33 9.17 -7.52
C VAL A 55 5.59 10.01 -7.47
N LYS A 56 5.76 10.93 -8.44
CA LYS A 56 6.85 11.91 -8.48
C LYS A 56 6.27 13.31 -8.64
N THR A 57 6.75 14.23 -7.82
CA THR A 57 6.34 15.64 -7.84
C THR A 57 7.58 16.51 -7.91
N THR A 58 7.54 17.55 -8.75
CA THR A 58 8.57 18.59 -8.83
C THR A 58 8.00 19.87 -8.24
N LEU A 59 8.70 20.47 -7.28
CA LEU A 59 8.30 21.70 -6.61
C LEU A 59 9.25 22.82 -6.99
N LEU A 60 8.69 24.00 -7.31
CA LEU A 60 9.45 25.22 -7.51
C LEU A 60 9.47 26.02 -6.21
N ILE A 61 10.65 26.32 -5.69
CA ILE A 61 10.83 27.12 -4.48
C ILE A 61 11.18 28.54 -4.90
N ASP A 62 10.31 29.48 -4.55
CA ASP A 62 10.57 30.90 -4.78
C ASP A 62 11.47 31.43 -3.66
N SER A 63 12.71 31.76 -4.00
CA SER A 63 13.67 32.36 -3.07
C SER A 63 13.43 33.85 -2.83
N SER A 64 12.51 34.49 -3.56
CA SER A 64 12.13 35.90 -3.40
C SER A 64 11.07 36.09 -2.31
N GLY A 65 11.25 35.37 -1.19
CA GLY A 65 10.47 35.60 0.02
C GLY A 65 10.50 37.09 0.37
N ASN A 66 9.35 37.59 0.80
CA ASN A 66 9.13 38.94 1.32
C ASN A 66 9.87 39.16 2.66
N SER A 67 11.14 38.78 2.75
CA SER A 67 12.06 39.20 3.80
C SER A 67 12.20 40.70 3.65
N ARG A 68 11.52 41.41 4.55
CA ARG A 68 11.65 42.84 4.87
C ARG A 68 12.93 43.41 4.25
N LYS A 69 12.76 44.33 3.28
CA LYS A 69 13.81 45.26 2.83
C LYS A 69 14.40 45.96 4.06
N LEU A 70 15.40 45.36 4.68
CA LEU A 70 16.18 45.95 5.74
C LEU A 70 17.56 46.19 5.15
N GLY A 71 17.79 47.44 4.72
CA GLY A 71 19.09 47.92 4.30
C GLY A 71 19.26 47.95 2.78
N ASP A 72 18.87 49.09 2.21
CA ASP A 72 19.41 49.60 0.96
C ASP A 72 20.94 49.80 1.13
N SER A 73 21.73 48.74 0.94
CA SER A 73 23.19 48.85 0.90
C SER A 73 23.69 48.33 -0.43
N LYS A 74 24.03 49.28 -1.30
CA LYS A 74 24.55 49.17 -2.67
C LYS A 74 25.95 48.54 -2.78
N TYR A 75 26.31 47.60 -1.89
CA TYR A 75 27.68 47.06 -1.74
C TYR A 75 27.77 45.53 -1.71
N VAL A 76 26.76 44.83 -2.23
CA VAL A 76 26.70 43.36 -2.18
C VAL A 76 26.50 42.80 -3.59
N GLU A 77 27.34 43.24 -4.53
CA GLU A 77 27.39 42.69 -5.88
C GLU A 77 28.31 41.47 -5.88
N GLY A 78 27.74 40.27 -5.71
CA GLY A 78 28.36 39.05 -6.24
C GLY A 78 28.30 37.81 -5.35
N GLY A 79 28.24 37.95 -4.01
CA GLY A 79 28.43 36.80 -3.10
C GLY A 79 27.29 36.54 -2.11
N VAL A 80 26.84 37.56 -1.38
CA VAL A 80 25.95 37.34 -0.22
C VAL A 80 24.50 37.02 -0.64
N GLY A 81 24.02 37.58 -1.75
CA GLY A 81 22.68 37.28 -2.26
C GLY A 81 22.49 35.81 -2.71
N LEU A 82 23.56 35.15 -3.17
CA LEU A 82 23.54 33.73 -3.52
C LEU A 82 23.55 32.83 -2.27
N ILE A 83 24.28 33.24 -1.22
CA ILE A 83 24.33 32.52 0.05
C ILE A 83 22.98 32.58 0.78
N ASP A 84 22.30 33.73 0.78
CA ASP A 84 20.97 33.85 1.39
C ASP A 84 19.90 33.04 0.63
N MET A 85 20.01 32.95 -0.71
CA MET A 85 19.18 32.07 -1.52
C MET A 85 19.37 30.58 -1.17
N GLU A 86 20.62 30.13 -1.04
CA GLU A 86 20.95 28.74 -0.69
C GLU A 86 20.47 28.37 0.73
N LYS A 87 20.57 29.30 1.68
CA LYS A 87 20.04 29.13 3.04
C LYS A 87 18.52 29.01 3.05
N ASN A 88 17.81 29.86 2.32
CA ASN A 88 16.35 29.80 2.21
C ASN A 88 15.90 28.48 1.58
N LEU A 89 16.55 28.05 0.50
CA LEU A 89 16.28 26.76 -0.13
C LEU A 89 16.50 25.59 0.83
N SER A 90 17.61 25.60 1.57
CA SER A 90 17.94 24.54 2.54
C SER A 90 16.95 24.51 3.70
N ASN A 91 16.47 25.67 4.15
CA ASN A 91 15.46 25.77 5.19
C ASN A 91 14.11 25.21 4.73
N GLU A 92 13.63 25.57 3.54
CA GLU A 92 12.38 25.04 2.99
C GLU A 92 12.48 23.53 2.73
N MET A 93 13.60 23.02 2.22
CA MET A 93 13.83 21.58 2.13
C MET A 93 13.81 20.90 3.50
N GLY A 94 14.32 21.57 4.53
CA GLY A 94 14.28 21.10 5.92
C GLY A 94 12.85 21.04 6.46
N ILE A 95 12.05 22.08 6.23
CA ILE A 95 10.62 22.12 6.61
C ILE A 95 9.84 21.02 5.87
N LEU A 96 10.07 20.84 4.57
CA LEU A 96 9.43 19.78 3.78
C LEU A 96 9.76 18.37 4.27
N LYS A 97 10.96 18.16 4.82
CA LYS A 97 11.39 16.89 5.41
C LYS A 97 11.15 16.81 6.92
N SER A 98 10.50 17.80 7.51
CA SER A 98 10.31 17.86 8.95
C SER A 98 9.29 16.83 9.41
N TYR A 99 9.55 16.23 10.57
CA TYR A 99 8.66 15.24 11.17
C TYR A 99 7.26 15.81 11.41
N SER A 100 7.14 17.05 11.90
CA SER A 100 5.84 17.67 12.18
C SER A 100 4.97 17.84 10.94
N LEU A 101 5.57 18.24 9.80
CA LEU A 101 4.83 18.36 8.55
C LEU A 101 4.43 16.99 8.00
N LEU A 102 5.34 16.01 8.03
CA LEU A 102 5.06 14.65 7.59
C LEU A 102 3.98 13.99 8.46
N GLU A 103 4.08 14.12 9.78
CA GLU A 103 3.12 13.60 10.75
C GLU A 103 1.74 14.19 10.51
N LYS A 104 1.64 15.52 10.35
CA LYS A 104 0.37 16.18 10.05
C LYS A 104 -0.20 15.70 8.71
N THR A 105 0.62 15.59 7.68
CA THR A 105 0.19 15.13 6.35
C THR A 105 -0.33 13.69 6.40
N VAL A 106 0.36 12.80 7.11
CA VAL A 106 -0.06 11.40 7.28
C VAL A 106 -1.37 11.32 8.07
N LYS A 107 -1.53 12.16 9.12
CA LYS A 107 -2.78 12.27 9.89
C LYS A 107 -3.94 12.78 9.03
N ASP A 108 -3.71 13.81 8.22
CA ASP A 108 -4.73 14.41 7.37
C ASP A 108 -5.20 13.47 6.23
N LEU A 109 -4.36 12.49 5.84
CA LEU A 109 -4.66 11.53 4.77
C LEU A 109 -5.42 10.29 5.25
N ASP A 110 -5.57 10.14 6.58
CA ASP A 110 -6.36 9.11 7.27
C ASP A 110 -6.13 7.67 6.79
N PHE A 111 -4.86 7.27 6.69
CA PHE A 111 -4.47 5.92 6.28
C PHE A 111 -4.68 4.84 7.36
N GLN A 112 -5.46 5.12 8.39
CA GLN A 112 -5.63 4.20 9.52
C GLN A 112 -6.55 3.02 9.18
N VAL A 113 -7.40 3.17 8.15
CA VAL A 113 -8.36 2.14 7.74
C VAL A 113 -8.21 1.85 6.25
N ALA A 114 -7.98 0.58 5.92
CA ALA A 114 -7.98 0.09 4.55
C ALA A 114 -9.32 -0.57 4.23
N TYR A 115 -9.93 -0.20 3.10
CA TYR A 115 -11.22 -0.71 2.66
C TYR A 115 -11.05 -1.69 1.50
N TYR A 116 -11.89 -2.71 1.45
CA TYR A 116 -11.77 -3.76 0.46
C TYR A 116 -13.13 -4.20 -0.08
N ILE A 117 -13.13 -4.52 -1.37
CA ILE A 117 -14.30 -5.00 -2.11
C ILE A 117 -13.96 -6.34 -2.75
N GLY A 118 -14.88 -7.28 -2.59
CA GLY A 118 -14.86 -8.54 -3.30
C GLY A 118 -14.55 -9.71 -2.38
N LYS A 119 -14.74 -10.91 -2.93
CA LYS A 119 -14.58 -12.16 -2.19
C LYS A 119 -13.10 -12.51 -2.04
N TRP A 120 -12.81 -13.46 -1.15
CA TRP A 120 -11.46 -13.97 -0.83
C TRP A 120 -10.54 -14.27 -2.04
N TYR A 121 -11.09 -14.60 -3.21
CA TYR A 121 -10.33 -14.95 -4.42
C TYR A 121 -10.16 -13.80 -5.44
N LYS A 122 -10.86 -12.68 -5.27
CA LYS A 122 -10.79 -11.52 -6.17
C LYS A 122 -11.05 -10.22 -5.42
N GLU A 123 -10.39 -10.10 -4.29
CA GLU A 123 -10.44 -8.91 -3.46
C GLU A 123 -9.59 -7.80 -4.07
N ARG A 124 -10.03 -6.56 -3.91
CA ARG A 124 -9.24 -5.37 -4.21
C ARG A 124 -9.42 -4.35 -3.10
N GLU A 125 -8.34 -3.64 -2.78
CA GLU A 125 -8.42 -2.45 -1.95
C GLU A 125 -9.16 -1.34 -2.71
N ALA A 126 -10.08 -0.68 -2.03
CA ALA A 126 -10.87 0.41 -2.56
C ALA A 126 -10.46 1.72 -1.90
N TYR A 127 -10.14 2.71 -2.72
CA TYR A 127 -9.71 4.02 -2.25
C TYR A 127 -10.70 5.09 -2.72
N GLY A 128 -11.15 5.94 -1.79
CA GLY A 128 -11.99 7.10 -2.07
C GLY A 128 -13.49 6.86 -2.27
N TYR A 129 -13.92 5.81 -2.99
CA TYR A 129 -15.34 5.49 -3.20
C TYR A 129 -15.72 4.16 -2.56
N PHE A 130 -16.44 4.22 -1.44
CA PHE A 130 -16.85 3.07 -0.64
C PHE A 130 -18.20 3.37 0.05
N PRO A 131 -19.04 2.37 0.39
CA PRO A 131 -20.41 2.63 0.83
C PRO A 131 -20.55 3.05 2.30
N PHE A 132 -19.44 3.07 3.04
CA PHE A 132 -19.36 3.52 4.42
C PHE A 132 -17.96 4.06 4.73
N GLU A 133 -17.84 4.79 5.82
CA GLU A 133 -16.58 5.27 6.38
C GLU A 133 -16.48 4.80 7.83
N VAL A 134 -15.26 4.52 8.28
CA VAL A 134 -14.96 4.08 9.64
C VAL A 134 -14.12 5.15 10.32
N ASP A 135 -14.67 5.74 11.37
CA ASP A 135 -13.95 6.67 12.24
C ASP A 135 -13.45 5.91 13.46
N LEU A 136 -12.12 5.85 13.64
CA LEU A 136 -11.51 5.22 14.81
C LEU A 136 -11.60 6.14 16.02
N VAL A 137 -11.76 5.53 17.21
CA VAL A 137 -11.66 6.26 18.48
C VAL A 137 -10.25 6.11 19.01
N ASP A 138 -9.42 7.14 18.80
CA ASP A 138 -7.97 7.14 19.11
C ASP A 138 -7.63 6.82 20.58
N THR A 139 -8.58 6.97 21.50
CA THR A 139 -8.40 6.71 22.94
C THR A 139 -8.62 5.25 23.36
N SER A 140 -9.02 4.41 22.42
CA SER A 140 -9.46 3.05 22.67
C SER A 140 -8.53 2.00 22.06
N ALA A 141 -8.65 0.77 22.54
CA ALA A 141 -7.92 -0.35 21.97
C ALA A 141 -8.55 -0.76 20.63
N GLN A 142 -7.73 -0.97 19.61
CA GLN A 142 -8.13 -1.45 18.29
C GLN A 142 -7.52 -2.81 17.99
N LEU A 143 -8.30 -3.64 17.29
CA LEU A 143 -7.88 -4.94 16.81
C LEU A 143 -7.25 -4.74 15.44
N TYR A 144 -5.96 -5.01 15.35
CA TYR A 144 -5.17 -4.87 14.12
C TYR A 144 -5.06 -6.19 13.37
N GLY A 145 -5.02 -6.11 12.05
CA GLY A 145 -4.69 -7.25 11.20
C GLY A 145 -5.83 -8.25 10.92
N ALA A 146 -7.03 -8.04 11.47
CA ALA A 146 -8.20 -8.83 11.11
C ALA A 146 -9.21 -8.04 10.28
N ARG A 147 -10.05 -8.79 9.57
CA ARG A 147 -11.02 -8.23 8.64
C ARG A 147 -12.40 -8.07 9.25
N PHE A 148 -12.89 -6.84 9.25
CA PHE A 148 -14.24 -6.50 9.66
C PHE A 148 -15.14 -6.47 8.42
N TYR A 149 -16.03 -7.44 8.31
CA TYR A 149 -17.03 -7.53 7.27
C TYR A 149 -18.26 -6.72 7.64
N VAL A 150 -18.77 -5.95 6.67
CA VAL A 150 -19.94 -5.09 6.84
C VAL A 150 -20.98 -5.46 5.80
N GLU A 151 -22.10 -6.00 6.26
CA GLU A 151 -23.27 -6.29 5.43
C GLU A 151 -24.31 -5.17 5.65
N ILE A 152 -24.57 -4.38 4.61
CA ILE A 152 -25.55 -3.29 4.67
C ILE A 152 -26.95 -3.90 4.60
N LEU A 153 -27.68 -3.86 5.72
CA LEU A 153 -29.02 -4.44 5.82
C LEU A 153 -30.11 -3.47 5.37
N SER A 154 -29.90 -2.18 5.62
CA SER A 154 -30.84 -1.12 5.28
C SER A 154 -30.12 0.23 5.27
N ASP A 155 -30.86 1.29 4.93
CA ASP A 155 -30.35 2.66 4.99
C ASP A 155 -29.84 3.08 6.38
N GLN A 156 -30.29 2.43 7.47
CA GLN A 156 -29.92 2.81 8.83
C GLN A 156 -29.07 1.76 9.56
N ARG A 157 -29.04 0.51 9.09
CA ARG A 157 -28.46 -0.61 9.82
C ARG A 157 -27.51 -1.42 8.97
N PHE A 158 -26.49 -1.93 9.62
CA PHE A 158 -25.54 -2.87 9.06
C PHE A 158 -25.25 -3.99 10.05
N ARG A 159 -24.85 -5.15 9.55
CA ARG A 159 -24.27 -6.23 10.35
C ARG A 159 -22.76 -6.13 10.26
N LEU A 160 -22.10 -6.07 11.39
CA LEU A 160 -20.66 -6.20 11.52
C LEU A 160 -20.33 -7.66 11.82
N SER A 161 -19.33 -8.22 11.15
CA SER A 161 -18.81 -9.55 11.48
C SER A 161 -17.28 -9.55 11.41
N VAL A 162 -16.63 -10.19 12.37
CA VAL A 162 -15.17 -10.34 12.40
C VAL A 162 -14.83 -11.73 12.91
N ALA A 163 -13.85 -12.35 12.27
CA ALA A 163 -13.25 -13.60 12.70
C ALA A 163 -11.72 -13.41 12.68
N ALA A 164 -11.11 -13.53 13.85
CA ALA A 164 -9.69 -13.31 14.05
C ALA A 164 -9.08 -14.53 14.75
N LYS A 165 -7.91 -14.95 14.28
CA LYS A 165 -7.06 -15.95 14.93
C LYS A 165 -5.74 -15.27 15.21
N GLU A 166 -5.22 -15.41 16.43
CA GLU A 166 -3.93 -14.83 16.84
C GLU A 166 -3.76 -13.38 16.37
N PHE A 167 -4.41 -12.44 17.07
CA PHE A 167 -4.48 -11.05 16.63
C PHE A 167 -3.81 -10.09 17.62
N GLU A 168 -3.36 -8.96 17.09
CA GLU A 168 -2.80 -7.87 17.88
C GLU A 168 -3.90 -6.89 18.28
N VAL A 169 -3.87 -6.47 19.55
CA VAL A 169 -4.67 -5.35 20.02
C VAL A 169 -3.73 -4.26 20.49
N SER A 170 -3.80 -3.10 19.85
CA SER A 170 -3.01 -1.93 20.22
C SER A 170 -3.91 -0.78 20.63
N ASN A 171 -3.51 -0.04 21.66
CA ASN A 171 -4.16 1.21 22.04
C ASN A 171 -3.18 2.36 21.74
N PRO A 172 -3.47 3.21 20.73
CA PRO A 172 -2.62 4.32 20.34
C PRO A 172 -2.40 5.35 21.47
N ALA A 173 -3.39 5.56 22.34
CA ALA A 173 -3.30 6.53 23.42
C ALA A 173 -2.40 6.08 24.58
N THR A 174 -2.33 4.78 24.87
CA THR A 174 -1.46 4.24 25.93
C THR A 174 -0.15 3.65 25.40
N GLY A 175 -0.02 3.47 24.08
CA GLY A 175 1.13 2.83 23.44
C GLY A 175 1.29 1.34 23.79
N THR A 176 0.20 0.70 24.25
CA THR A 176 0.23 -0.71 24.68
C THR A 176 -0.15 -1.61 23.52
N ASN A 177 0.65 -2.64 23.27
CA ASN A 177 0.35 -3.69 22.30
C ASN A 177 0.26 -5.03 23.04
N ARG A 178 -0.79 -5.81 22.76
CA ARG A 178 -0.94 -7.17 23.27
C ARG A 178 -1.25 -8.13 22.14
N MET A 179 -0.58 -9.27 22.14
CA MET A 179 -0.97 -10.41 21.30
C MET A 179 -2.04 -11.22 22.00
N VAL A 180 -3.10 -11.59 21.29
CA VAL A 180 -4.18 -12.43 21.78
C VAL A 180 -4.14 -13.76 21.04
N GLU A 181 -3.60 -14.79 21.70
CA GLU A 181 -3.46 -16.16 21.16
C GLU A 181 -4.76 -16.98 21.30
N ARG A 182 -5.91 -16.38 20.97
CA ARG A 182 -7.21 -17.05 21.00
C ARG A 182 -8.03 -16.69 19.78
N ASP A 183 -8.83 -17.65 19.33
CA ASP A 183 -9.81 -17.42 18.28
C ASP A 183 -10.92 -16.51 18.82
N PHE A 184 -11.29 -15.53 18.01
CA PHE A 184 -12.34 -14.58 18.31
C PHE A 184 -13.26 -14.46 17.10
N GLU A 185 -14.54 -14.71 17.34
CA GLU A 185 -15.60 -14.50 16.35
C GLU A 185 -16.66 -13.61 16.97
N PHE A 186 -17.08 -12.60 16.21
CA PHE A 186 -18.10 -11.65 16.65
C PHE A 186 -18.99 -11.30 15.47
N SER A 187 -20.31 -11.23 15.70
CA SER A 187 -21.27 -10.77 14.71
C SER A 187 -22.45 -10.11 15.42
N ASP A 188 -22.74 -8.86 15.08
CA ASP A 188 -23.87 -8.12 15.64
C ASP A 188 -24.36 -7.03 14.68
N VAL A 189 -25.55 -6.48 14.92
CA VAL A 189 -26.21 -5.48 14.09
C VAL A 189 -26.18 -4.12 14.77
N PHE A 190 -25.67 -3.12 14.06
CA PHE A 190 -25.52 -1.75 14.53
C PHE A 190 -26.25 -0.76 13.63
N PHE A 191 -26.37 0.48 14.13
CA PHE A 191 -26.88 1.61 13.35
C PHE A 191 -25.73 2.47 12.85
N PHE A 192 -25.85 2.98 11.63
CA PHE A 192 -24.87 3.94 11.10
C PHE A 192 -24.78 5.19 12.00
N GLY A 193 -23.56 5.66 12.21
CA GLY A 193 -23.26 6.83 13.06
C GLY A 193 -23.37 6.55 14.57
N LYS A 194 -23.55 5.30 14.99
CA LYS A 194 -23.46 4.89 16.39
C LYS A 194 -22.13 4.20 16.65
N GLU A 195 -21.65 4.36 17.88
CA GLU A 195 -20.42 3.72 18.34
C GLU A 195 -20.60 2.21 18.41
N VAL A 196 -19.64 1.51 17.83
CA VAL A 196 -19.44 0.07 17.97
C VAL A 196 -18.38 -0.10 19.05
N VAL A 197 -18.77 -0.63 20.20
CA VAL A 197 -17.88 -0.78 21.37
C VAL A 197 -17.70 -2.24 21.71
N HIS A 198 -16.45 -2.69 21.78
CA HIS A 198 -16.06 -4.03 22.24
C HIS A 198 -14.74 -3.94 23.01
N ASP A 199 -14.40 -5.00 23.75
CA ASP A 199 -13.13 -5.12 24.52
C ASP A 199 -11.85 -5.07 23.65
N TYR A 200 -12.00 -5.21 22.33
CA TYR A 200 -10.90 -5.31 21.37
C TYR A 200 -10.91 -4.20 20.32
N PHE A 201 -12.03 -3.51 20.12
CA PHE A 201 -12.16 -2.49 19.09
C PHE A 201 -13.23 -1.48 19.48
N HIS A 202 -13.05 -0.23 19.07
CA HIS A 202 -14.05 0.82 19.26
C HIS A 202 -13.97 1.87 18.17
N PHE A 203 -15.01 1.94 17.35
CA PHE A 203 -15.05 2.81 16.18
C PHE A 203 -16.50 3.14 15.84
N ILE A 204 -16.69 4.07 14.90
CA ILE A 204 -17.99 4.47 14.38
C ILE A 204 -18.02 4.14 12.90
N VAL A 205 -19.01 3.36 12.46
CA VAL A 205 -19.27 3.17 11.03
C VAL A 205 -20.34 4.18 10.62
N LYS A 206 -19.99 5.12 9.76
CA LYS A 206 -20.90 6.17 9.25
C LYS A 206 -21.08 6.04 7.75
N LYS A 207 -22.05 6.77 7.23
CA LYS A 207 -22.20 6.95 5.79
C LYS A 207 -21.23 8.01 5.30
N PRO A 208 -20.69 7.85 4.08
CA PRO A 208 -19.87 8.88 3.50
C PRO A 208 -20.67 10.14 3.19
N ASP A 209 -19.97 11.28 3.11
CA ASP A 209 -20.56 12.57 2.76
C ASP A 209 -20.96 12.67 1.27
N TYR A 210 -20.48 11.75 0.43
CA TYR A 210 -20.83 11.66 -0.98
C TYR A 210 -21.98 10.69 -1.25
N LYS A 211 -22.67 10.89 -2.38
CA LYS A 211 -23.74 9.98 -2.82
C LYS A 211 -23.14 8.66 -3.29
N VAL A 212 -23.59 7.57 -2.68
CA VAL A 212 -23.20 6.21 -3.06
C VAL A 212 -24.33 5.51 -3.79
N VAL A 213 -24.00 4.87 -4.91
CA VAL A 213 -24.90 3.96 -5.60
C VAL A 213 -24.63 2.54 -5.09
N LEU A 214 -25.48 2.05 -4.19
CA LEU A 214 -25.31 0.71 -3.58
C LEU A 214 -25.29 -0.43 -4.60
N ALA A 215 -25.93 -0.25 -5.76
CA ALA A 215 -25.91 -1.22 -6.86
C ALA A 215 -24.49 -1.53 -7.37
N ASP A 216 -23.53 -0.60 -7.22
CA ASP A 216 -22.13 -0.83 -7.62
C ASP A 216 -21.44 -1.90 -6.76
N PHE A 217 -22.00 -2.17 -5.59
CA PHE A 217 -21.47 -3.08 -4.57
C PHE A 217 -22.29 -4.37 -4.43
N GLU A 218 -23.34 -4.55 -5.24
CA GLU A 218 -24.18 -5.75 -5.18
C GLU A 218 -23.37 -7.04 -5.45
N GLY A 219 -23.56 -8.03 -4.58
CA GLY A 219 -22.87 -9.32 -4.65
C GLY A 219 -21.39 -9.29 -4.29
N GLN A 220 -20.86 -8.14 -3.86
CA GLN A 220 -19.51 -8.01 -3.31
C GLN A 220 -19.53 -8.17 -1.78
N GLU A 221 -18.46 -8.74 -1.24
CA GLU A 221 -18.18 -8.66 0.19
C GLU A 221 -17.50 -7.32 0.47
N LEU A 222 -18.01 -6.58 1.45
CA LEU A 222 -17.46 -5.30 1.86
C LEU A 222 -16.77 -5.50 3.20
N SER A 223 -15.53 -5.07 3.28
CA SER A 223 -14.79 -5.17 4.52
C SER A 223 -13.76 -4.08 4.69
N PHE A 224 -13.30 -3.90 5.91
CA PHE A 224 -12.21 -3.01 6.24
C PHE A 224 -11.23 -3.68 7.19
N GLN A 225 -10.03 -3.11 7.27
CA GLN A 225 -8.96 -3.55 8.15
C GLN A 225 -8.33 -2.32 8.81
N ILE A 226 -8.00 -2.49 10.09
CA ILE A 226 -7.23 -1.56 10.90
C ILE A 226 -5.80 -2.10 11.02
#